data_AF-J5M7C7-F1
#
_entry.id   AF-J5M7C7-F1
#
_cell.length_a   1.000
_cell.length_b   1.000
_cell.length_c   1.000
_cell.angle_alpha   90.00
_cell.angle_beta   90.00
_cell.angle_gamma   90.00
#
_symmetry.space_group_name_H-M   'P 1'
#
loop_
_entity.id
_entity.type
_entity.pdbx_description
1 polymer ?
#
loop_
_entity_poly.entity_id
_entity_poly.type
_entity_poly.pdbx_seq_one_letter_code
_entity_poly.pdbx_strand_id
1 'polypeptide(L)'
;MVVEELRRRRILLPARPALEAILHLAIRHGVRIAYRALAGGLSEGHKLDLDKLLDPREGTSVTVLAWARTPALSPAAANLDRIAERIRFLRSLDLPVTLMERIPAKVFDEFAAEGMRTSAQHLRDLNSERRYAVLAATVLYLSRQLTDGAIDMFKKLMGMLTRRADNQAAARVTRSVREVQKPLKDVSKVCHAIIKAKEKGEDIAKALEQVVQWPAFAASVQAVDTLIAPDVIDGKIEMIQRYPTIRKLALQFLSTLVFRGHAVAANLLRALSVIADLYRTGKRAIPDNAPISFAPKGWMPLVPNTQSR
;
A
#
# COMPACT_ATOMS: atom_id res chain seq x y z
N MET A 1 -43.49 4.59 12.52
CA MET A 1 -42.82 5.76 13.11
C MET A 1 -43.65 7.07 13.03
N VAL A 2 -44.04 7.59 11.85
CA VAL A 2 -44.81 8.87 11.78
C VAL A 2 -46.28 8.72 12.19
N VAL A 3 -46.97 7.68 11.72
CA VAL A 3 -48.38 7.41 12.09
C VAL A 3 -48.54 7.14 13.59
N GLU A 4 -47.59 6.42 14.18
CA GLU A 4 -47.56 6.15 15.62
C GLU A 4 -47.34 7.43 16.44
N GLU A 5 -46.44 8.32 16.00
CA GLU A 5 -46.20 9.60 16.69
C GLU A 5 -47.41 10.54 16.58
N LEU A 6 -48.12 10.57 15.45
CA LEU A 6 -49.37 11.31 15.29
C LEU A 6 -50.46 10.78 16.24
N ARG A 7 -50.62 9.45 16.32
CA ARG A 7 -51.54 8.81 17.27
C ARG A 7 -51.18 9.10 18.72
N ARG A 8 -49.88 8.98 19.08
CA ARG A 8 -49.36 9.32 20.41
C ARG A 8 -49.69 10.76 20.81
N ARG A 9 -49.56 11.70 19.87
CA ARG A 9 -49.87 13.12 20.07
C ARG A 9 -51.36 13.46 19.91
N ARG A 10 -52.23 12.47 19.68
CA ARG A 10 -53.67 12.64 19.43
C ARG A 10 -53.99 13.61 18.28
N ILE A 11 -53.13 13.62 17.25
CA ILE A 11 -53.35 14.38 16.03
C ILE A 11 -54.17 13.52 15.06
N LEU A 12 -55.26 14.07 14.52
CA LEU A 12 -56.07 13.39 13.50
C LEU A 12 -55.18 13.04 12.29
N LEU A 13 -55.24 11.78 11.86
CA LEU A 13 -54.42 11.32 10.74
C LEU A 13 -54.86 12.05 9.46
N PRO A 14 -53.98 12.84 8.82
CA PRO A 14 -54.34 13.54 7.59
C PRO A 14 -54.56 12.56 6.44
N ALA A 15 -55.26 13.01 5.41
CA ALA A 15 -55.39 12.24 4.17
C ALA A 15 -54.01 11.86 3.61
N ARG A 16 -53.92 10.70 2.95
CA ARG A 16 -52.64 10.17 2.43
C ARG A 16 -51.80 11.19 1.64
N PRO A 17 -52.37 11.98 0.70
CA PRO A 17 -51.60 12.99 -0.04
C PRO A 17 -50.98 14.07 0.86
N ALA A 18 -51.70 14.47 1.91
CA ALA A 18 -51.20 15.44 2.88
C ALA A 18 -50.08 14.83 3.74
N LEU A 19 -50.18 13.55 4.12
CA LEU A 19 -49.10 12.85 4.83
C LEU A 19 -47.82 12.75 3.97
N GLU A 20 -47.95 12.41 2.69
CA GLU A 20 -46.84 12.35 1.73
C GLU A 20 -46.19 13.73 1.56
N ALA A 21 -46.98 14.79 1.39
CA ALA A 21 -46.48 16.16 1.29
C ALA A 21 -45.70 16.59 2.54
N ILE A 22 -46.21 16.29 3.75
CA ILE A 22 -45.53 16.57 5.01
C ILE A 22 -44.20 15.81 5.09
N LEU A 23 -44.19 14.53 4.71
CA LEU A 23 -42.97 13.72 4.70
C LEU A 23 -41.92 14.29 3.74
N HIS A 24 -42.31 14.64 2.51
CA HIS A 24 -41.41 15.27 1.55
C HIS A 24 -40.88 16.63 2.05
N LEU A 25 -41.71 17.44 2.71
CA LEU A 25 -41.28 18.70 3.30
C LEU A 25 -40.28 18.46 4.43
N ALA A 26 -40.56 17.52 5.33
CA ALA A 26 -39.67 17.17 6.44
C ALA A 26 -38.31 16.65 5.94
N ILE A 27 -38.30 15.81 4.91
CA ILE A 27 -37.06 15.33 4.26
C ILE A 27 -36.29 16.51 3.65
N ARG A 28 -36.94 17.36 2.85
CA ARG A 28 -36.28 18.54 2.27
C ARG A 28 -35.71 19.48 3.33
N HIS A 29 -36.44 19.67 4.42
CA HIS A 29 -35.98 20.48 5.54
C HIS A 29 -34.77 19.85 6.24
N GLY A 30 -34.81 18.55 6.53
CA GLY A 30 -33.69 17.80 7.11
C GLY A 30 -32.43 17.85 6.25
N VAL A 31 -32.56 17.65 4.94
CA VAL A 31 -31.45 17.76 3.99
C VAL A 31 -30.86 19.18 3.98
N ARG A 32 -31.70 20.23 4.03
CA ARG A 32 -31.21 21.61 4.12
C ARG A 32 -30.48 21.90 5.43
N ILE A 33 -30.94 21.35 6.56
CA ILE A 33 -30.20 21.42 7.83
C ILE A 33 -28.83 20.77 7.68
N ALA A 34 -28.75 19.60 7.04
CA ALA A 34 -27.48 18.91 6.82
C ALA A 34 -26.52 19.72 5.92
N TYR A 35 -27.01 20.34 4.84
CA TYR A 35 -26.19 21.26 4.04
C TYR A 35 -25.62 22.39 4.88
N ARG A 36 -26.45 23.07 5.69
CA ARG A 36 -25.99 24.15 6.56
C ARG A 36 -25.01 23.69 7.62
N ALA A 37 -25.24 22.53 8.24
CA ALA A 37 -24.36 21.99 9.27
C ALA A 37 -22.94 21.77 8.74
N LEU A 38 -22.83 21.24 7.52
CA LEU A 38 -21.55 20.95 6.88
C LEU A 38 -20.91 22.24 6.31
N ALA A 39 -21.67 23.04 5.55
CA ALA A 39 -21.19 24.31 4.99
C ALA A 39 -20.81 25.33 6.06
N GLY A 40 -21.53 25.36 7.19
CA GLY A 40 -21.22 26.21 8.34
C GLY A 40 -20.02 25.75 9.16
N GLY A 41 -19.40 24.62 8.83
CA GLY A 41 -18.10 24.20 9.40
C GLY A 41 -16.90 24.62 8.55
N LEU A 42 -17.14 25.30 7.43
CA LEU A 42 -16.10 25.76 6.52
C LEU A 42 -15.79 27.24 6.76
N SER A 43 -14.51 27.59 6.77
CA SER A 43 -14.06 28.99 6.69
C SER A 43 -14.32 29.55 5.29
N GLU A 44 -14.28 30.87 5.14
CA GLU A 44 -14.34 31.49 3.80
C GLU A 44 -13.17 31.06 2.92
N GLY A 45 -11.99 30.84 3.50
CA GLY A 45 -10.84 30.29 2.78
C GLY A 45 -11.12 28.90 2.19
N HIS A 46 -11.71 28.00 2.99
CA HIS A 46 -12.10 26.67 2.48
C HIS A 46 -13.12 26.79 1.35
N LYS A 47 -14.10 27.69 1.45
CA LYS A 47 -15.11 27.88 0.40
C LYS A 47 -14.48 28.35 -0.91
N LEU A 48 -13.54 29.29 -0.85
CA LEU A 48 -12.79 29.76 -2.01
C LEU A 48 -11.96 28.64 -2.65
N ASP A 49 -11.28 27.83 -1.84
CA ASP A 49 -10.48 26.72 -2.35
C ASP A 49 -11.34 25.57 -2.91
N LEU A 50 -12.53 25.35 -2.35
CA LEU A 50 -13.51 24.42 -2.92
C LEU A 50 -14.06 24.91 -4.26
N ASP A 51 -14.31 26.21 -4.42
CA ASP A 51 -14.77 26.76 -5.70
C ASP A 51 -13.72 26.58 -6.81
N LYS A 52 -12.42 26.72 -6.50
CA LYS A 52 -11.30 26.44 -7.44
C LYS A 52 -11.28 25.00 -7.96
N LEU A 53 -11.91 24.05 -7.26
CA LEU A 53 -12.03 22.67 -7.76
C LEU A 53 -12.84 22.59 -9.05
N LEU A 54 -13.75 23.54 -9.25
CA LEU A 54 -14.62 23.57 -10.41
C LEU A 54 -13.91 24.13 -11.64
N ASP A 55 -12.79 24.83 -11.46
CA ASP A 55 -12.06 25.50 -12.53
C ASP A 55 -11.15 24.55 -13.32
N PRO A 56 -10.80 24.90 -14.58
CA PRO A 56 -9.83 24.14 -15.36
C PRO A 56 -8.50 24.04 -14.62
N ARG A 57 -7.92 22.85 -14.59
CA ARG A 57 -6.56 22.66 -14.09
C ARG A 57 -5.59 23.27 -15.11
N GLU A 58 -4.59 23.99 -14.61
CA GLU A 58 -3.59 24.69 -15.42
C GLU A 58 -3.06 23.82 -16.57
N GLY A 59 -3.07 24.38 -17.79
CA GLY A 59 -2.62 23.70 -19.00
C GLY A 59 -3.53 22.59 -19.53
N THR A 60 -4.75 22.44 -19.00
CA THR A 60 -5.70 21.39 -19.42
C THR A 60 -7.14 21.90 -19.52
N SER A 61 -7.97 21.22 -20.30
CA SER A 61 -9.42 21.47 -20.37
C SER A 61 -10.22 20.78 -19.26
N VAL A 62 -9.57 19.93 -18.46
CA VAL A 62 -10.22 19.14 -17.40
C VAL A 62 -10.20 19.94 -16.10
N THR A 63 -11.32 19.93 -15.36
CA THR A 63 -11.37 20.62 -14.08
C THR A 63 -10.51 19.93 -13.03
N VAL A 64 -10.07 20.69 -12.01
CA VAL A 64 -9.30 20.14 -10.90
C VAL A 64 -10.04 18.98 -10.21
N LEU A 65 -11.35 19.11 -10.02
CA LEU A 65 -12.22 18.07 -9.48
C LEU A 65 -12.27 16.80 -10.34
N ALA A 66 -12.40 16.96 -11.66
CA ALA A 66 -12.45 15.82 -12.58
C ALA A 66 -11.11 15.06 -12.61
N TRP A 67 -9.98 15.78 -12.55
CA TRP A 67 -8.64 15.18 -12.41
C TRP A 67 -8.49 14.40 -11.09
N ALA A 68 -8.97 14.96 -9.98
CA ALA A 68 -8.89 14.31 -8.66
C ALA A 68 -9.69 13.00 -8.61
N ARG A 69 -10.84 12.93 -9.30
CA ARG A 69 -11.73 11.76 -9.35
C ARG A 69 -11.22 10.59 -10.18
N THR A 70 -10.25 10.82 -11.07
CA THR A 70 -9.84 9.84 -12.10
C THR A 70 -8.38 9.44 -11.96
N PRO A 71 -7.98 8.76 -10.85
CA PRO A 71 -6.67 8.14 -10.77
C PRO A 71 -6.58 6.91 -11.68
N ALA A 72 -5.42 6.66 -12.27
CA ALA A 72 -5.13 5.37 -12.86
C ALA A 72 -4.88 4.34 -11.74
N LEU A 73 -5.68 3.27 -11.68
CA LEU A 73 -5.64 2.29 -10.60
C LEU A 73 -4.85 1.01 -10.95
N SER A 74 -4.27 0.91 -12.14
CA SER A 74 -3.45 -0.24 -12.50
C SER A 74 -2.14 -0.26 -11.69
N PRO A 75 -1.65 -1.43 -11.21
CA PRO A 75 -0.47 -1.49 -10.36
C PRO A 75 0.81 -1.06 -11.11
N ALA A 76 1.26 0.17 -10.86
CA ALA A 76 2.51 0.70 -11.40
C ALA A 76 3.10 1.77 -10.47
N ALA A 77 4.42 1.86 -10.42
CA ALA A 77 5.14 2.88 -9.64
C ALA A 77 4.63 4.30 -9.95
N ALA A 78 4.54 4.63 -11.24
CA ALA A 78 4.07 5.93 -11.71
C ALA A 78 2.61 6.21 -11.32
N ASN A 79 1.78 5.19 -11.19
CA ASN A 79 0.38 5.37 -10.77
C ASN A 79 0.28 5.63 -9.26
N LEU A 80 1.18 5.04 -8.47
CA LEU A 80 1.28 5.35 -7.04
C LEU A 80 1.67 6.82 -6.84
N ASP A 81 2.62 7.33 -7.62
CA ASP A 81 3.02 8.74 -7.60
C ASP A 81 1.85 9.68 -7.96
N ARG A 82 1.06 9.31 -8.97
CA ARG A 82 -0.14 10.06 -9.38
C ARG A 82 -1.26 10.05 -8.35
N ILE A 83 -1.46 8.94 -7.64
CA ILE A 83 -2.40 8.88 -6.52
C ILE A 83 -1.89 9.76 -5.36
N ALA A 84 -0.59 9.67 -5.07
CA ALA A 84 0.05 10.46 -4.04
C ALA A 84 -0.07 11.98 -4.29
N GLU A 85 0.13 12.43 -5.54
CA GLU A 85 -0.10 13.82 -5.95
C GLU A 85 -1.52 14.29 -5.62
N ARG A 86 -2.54 13.47 -5.95
CA ARG A 86 -3.94 13.78 -5.68
C ARG A 86 -4.25 13.83 -4.18
N ILE A 87 -3.72 12.87 -3.41
CA ILE A 87 -3.89 12.88 -1.94
C ILE A 87 -3.28 14.15 -1.34
N ARG A 88 -2.07 14.53 -1.75
CA ARG A 88 -1.41 15.75 -1.26
C ARG A 88 -2.22 16.99 -1.59
N PHE A 89 -2.73 17.09 -2.83
CA PHE A 89 -3.60 18.19 -3.24
C PHE A 89 -4.90 18.25 -2.41
N LEU A 90 -5.62 17.14 -2.25
CA LEU A 90 -6.87 17.16 -1.50
C LEU A 90 -6.66 17.50 -0.02
N ARG A 91 -5.52 17.07 0.55
CA ARG A 91 -5.16 17.40 1.94
C ARG A 91 -4.65 18.83 2.10
N SER A 92 -4.09 19.46 1.06
CA SER A 92 -3.68 20.87 1.14
C SER A 92 -4.86 21.84 1.19
N LEU A 93 -6.08 21.37 0.92
CA LEU A 93 -7.32 22.13 1.16
C LEU A 93 -7.65 22.26 2.66
N ASP A 94 -6.94 21.53 3.52
CA ASP A 94 -7.01 21.58 4.99
C ASP A 94 -8.43 21.52 5.57
N LEU A 95 -9.31 20.75 4.92
CA LEU A 95 -10.69 20.60 5.39
C LEU A 95 -10.73 19.87 6.74
N PRO A 96 -11.48 20.37 7.74
CA PRO A 96 -11.60 19.71 9.02
C PRO A 96 -12.23 18.32 8.88
N VAL A 97 -11.52 17.28 9.32
CA VAL A 97 -12.00 15.89 9.29
C VAL A 97 -13.28 15.72 10.14
N THR A 98 -13.45 16.56 11.17
CA THR A 98 -14.63 16.61 12.03
C THR A 98 -15.91 17.03 11.31
N LEU A 99 -15.84 17.56 10.08
CA LEU A 99 -17.02 17.84 9.26
C LEU A 99 -17.87 16.60 9.00
N MET A 100 -17.25 15.41 8.95
CA MET A 100 -17.93 14.15 8.71
C MET A 100 -18.81 13.71 9.89
N GLU A 101 -18.56 14.26 11.07
CA GLU A 101 -19.31 13.97 12.30
C GLU A 101 -20.46 14.96 12.53
N ARG A 102 -20.52 16.05 11.74
CA ARG A 102 -21.57 17.08 11.87
C ARG A 102 -22.92 16.65 11.31
N ILE A 103 -22.96 15.60 10.49
CA ILE A 103 -24.17 15.05 9.89
C ILE A 103 -24.15 13.53 9.97
N PRO A 104 -25.32 12.85 9.88
CA PRO A 104 -25.36 11.39 9.85
C PRO A 104 -24.53 10.82 8.69
N ALA A 105 -23.78 9.74 8.94
CA ALA A 105 -22.86 9.13 7.97
C ALA A 105 -23.53 8.82 6.61
N LYS A 106 -24.75 8.28 6.64
CA LYS A 106 -25.51 8.01 5.41
C LYS A 106 -25.77 9.27 4.57
N VAL A 107 -26.09 10.39 5.21
CA VAL A 107 -26.33 11.66 4.51
C VAL A 107 -25.02 12.22 3.96
N PHE A 108 -23.91 12.06 4.69
CA PHE A 108 -22.59 12.41 4.19
C PHE A 108 -22.23 11.61 2.92
N ASP A 109 -22.45 10.29 2.94
CA ASP A 109 -22.19 9.43 1.79
C ASP A 109 -23.07 9.79 0.59
N GLU A 110 -24.33 10.17 0.82
CA GLU A 110 -25.23 10.68 -0.23
C GLU A 110 -24.71 11.99 -0.85
N PHE A 111 -24.18 12.92 -0.04
CA PHE A 111 -23.59 14.17 -0.55
C PHE A 111 -22.30 13.91 -1.33
N ALA A 112 -21.43 13.04 -0.83
CA ALA A 112 -20.23 12.63 -1.54
C ALA A 112 -20.58 11.96 -2.87
N ALA A 113 -21.56 11.05 -2.87
CA ALA A 113 -22.03 10.38 -4.08
C ALA A 113 -22.66 11.37 -5.08
N GLU A 114 -23.44 12.35 -4.61
CA GLU A 114 -23.94 13.45 -5.45
C GLU A 114 -22.79 14.20 -6.10
N GLY A 115 -21.79 14.60 -5.33
CA GLY A 115 -20.66 15.33 -5.89
C GLY A 115 -19.95 14.48 -6.93
N MET A 116 -19.57 13.24 -6.60
CA MET A 116 -18.85 12.31 -7.49
C MET A 116 -19.46 12.17 -8.90
N ARG A 117 -20.80 12.17 -9.00
CA ARG A 117 -21.53 12.02 -10.27
C ARG A 117 -21.92 13.35 -10.95
N THR A 118 -21.89 14.46 -10.23
CA THR A 118 -22.29 15.78 -10.77
C THR A 118 -21.11 16.45 -11.47
N SER A 119 -21.38 17.05 -12.65
CA SER A 119 -20.37 17.81 -13.41
C SER A 119 -20.03 19.12 -12.71
N ALA A 120 -18.86 19.69 -13.02
CA ALA A 120 -18.43 20.95 -12.44
C ALA A 120 -19.42 22.10 -12.74
N GLN A 121 -20.01 22.12 -13.94
CA GLN A 121 -21.03 23.11 -14.32
C GLN A 121 -22.26 23.01 -13.43
N HIS A 122 -22.85 21.81 -13.31
CA HIS A 122 -24.03 21.64 -12.47
C HIS A 122 -23.76 21.88 -10.99
N LEU A 123 -22.52 21.63 -10.51
CA LEU A 123 -22.12 22.00 -9.16
C LEU A 123 -22.06 23.53 -8.96
N ARG A 124 -21.64 24.31 -9.98
CA ARG A 124 -21.67 25.78 -9.93
C ARG A 124 -23.10 26.31 -9.79
N ASP A 125 -24.03 25.68 -10.50
CA ASP A 125 -25.45 26.09 -10.55
C ASP A 125 -26.21 25.80 -9.24
N LEU A 126 -25.62 25.04 -8.31
CA LEU A 126 -26.17 24.83 -6.98
C LEU A 126 -26.11 26.12 -6.15
N ASN A 127 -27.09 26.30 -5.26
CA ASN A 127 -26.98 27.32 -4.22
C ASN A 127 -25.74 27.08 -3.34
N SER A 128 -25.20 28.16 -2.78
CA SER A 128 -23.92 28.14 -2.05
C SER A 128 -23.89 27.13 -0.91
N GLU A 129 -24.93 27.07 -0.07
CA GLU A 129 -25.02 26.12 1.04
C GLU A 129 -24.85 24.67 0.56
N ARG A 130 -25.61 24.28 -0.47
CA ARG A 130 -25.55 22.93 -1.03
C ARG A 130 -24.22 22.67 -1.76
N ARG A 131 -23.75 23.64 -2.56
CA ARG A 131 -22.49 23.52 -3.32
C ARG A 131 -21.33 23.19 -2.40
N TYR A 132 -21.14 23.98 -1.34
CA TYR A 132 -20.03 23.79 -0.41
C TYR A 132 -20.16 22.49 0.39
N ALA A 133 -21.38 22.13 0.81
CA ALA A 133 -21.60 20.87 1.50
C ALA A 133 -21.25 19.65 0.63
N VAL A 134 -21.71 19.64 -0.62
CA VAL A 134 -21.43 18.56 -1.58
C VAL A 134 -19.94 18.50 -1.93
N LEU A 135 -19.29 19.64 -2.19
CA LEU A 135 -17.86 19.68 -2.51
C LEU A 135 -17.00 19.22 -1.35
N ALA A 136 -17.25 19.70 -0.13
CA ALA A 136 -16.51 19.27 1.05
C ALA A 136 -16.68 17.77 1.34
N ALA A 137 -17.91 17.25 1.24
CA ALA A 137 -18.16 15.81 1.37
C ALA A 137 -17.39 15.01 0.31
N THR A 138 -17.38 15.50 -0.94
CA THR A 138 -16.66 14.87 -2.05
C THR A 138 -15.14 14.83 -1.83
N VAL A 139 -14.55 15.94 -1.38
CA VAL A 139 -13.10 16.02 -1.12
C VAL A 139 -12.68 15.05 -0.02
N LEU A 140 -13.42 15.06 1.10
CA LEU A 140 -13.13 14.19 2.24
C LEU A 140 -13.33 12.71 1.88
N TYR A 141 -14.38 12.39 1.13
CA TYR A 141 -14.60 11.06 0.57
C TYR A 141 -13.46 10.63 -0.37
N LEU A 142 -13.11 11.46 -1.35
CA LEU A 142 -12.01 11.18 -2.30
C LEU A 142 -10.68 10.98 -1.59
N SER A 143 -10.37 11.81 -0.58
CA SER A 143 -9.14 11.66 0.20
C SER A 143 -9.06 10.30 0.89
N ARG A 144 -10.18 9.79 1.45
CA ARG A 144 -10.27 8.44 2.03
C ARG A 144 -10.10 7.37 0.96
N GLN A 145 -10.90 7.44 -0.11
CA GLN A 145 -10.88 6.47 -1.21
C GLN A 145 -9.49 6.35 -1.87
N LEU A 146 -8.83 7.48 -2.12
CA LEU A 146 -7.48 7.50 -2.69
C LEU A 146 -6.44 6.96 -1.72
N THR A 147 -6.60 7.20 -0.41
CA THR A 147 -5.73 6.62 0.61
C THR A 147 -5.81 5.09 0.60
N ASP A 148 -7.01 4.52 0.56
CA ASP A 148 -7.21 3.07 0.43
C ASP A 148 -6.63 2.55 -0.90
N GLY A 149 -6.85 3.27 -1.99
CA GLY A 149 -6.28 2.95 -3.30
C GLY A 149 -4.75 2.96 -3.31
N ALA A 150 -4.10 3.90 -2.62
CA ALA A 150 -2.65 3.95 -2.48
C ALA A 150 -2.11 2.74 -1.69
N ILE A 151 -2.79 2.35 -0.60
CA ILE A 151 -2.42 1.20 0.22
C ILE A 151 -2.55 -0.10 -0.58
N ASP A 152 -3.66 -0.30 -1.28
CA ASP A 152 -3.88 -1.47 -2.12
C ASP A 152 -2.87 -1.54 -3.27
N MET A 153 -2.57 -0.40 -3.92
CA MET A 153 -1.56 -0.33 -4.98
C MET A 153 -0.17 -0.67 -4.46
N PHE A 154 0.23 -0.12 -3.30
CA PHE A 154 1.51 -0.44 -2.67
C PHE A 154 1.59 -1.93 -2.32
N LYS A 155 0.53 -2.51 -1.75
CA LYS A 155 0.44 -3.95 -1.45
C LYS A 155 0.60 -4.80 -2.72
N LYS A 156 -0.07 -4.45 -3.81
CA LYS A 156 0.04 -5.15 -5.10
C LYS A 156 1.44 -5.04 -5.69
N LEU A 157 2.06 -3.85 -5.65
CA LEU A 157 3.43 -3.64 -6.11
C LEU A 157 4.44 -4.49 -5.32
N MET A 158 4.33 -4.50 -4.00
CA MET A 158 5.18 -5.34 -3.14
C MET A 158 4.98 -6.82 -3.44
N GLY A 159 3.72 -7.28 -3.58
CA GLY A 159 3.42 -8.68 -3.92
C GLY A 159 3.99 -9.11 -5.27
N MET A 160 3.93 -8.25 -6.30
CA MET A 160 4.55 -8.52 -7.60
C MET A 160 6.08 -8.60 -7.50
N LEU A 161 6.71 -7.72 -6.73
CA LEU A 161 8.16 -7.75 -6.52
C LEU A 161 8.61 -9.02 -5.80
N THR A 162 7.89 -9.42 -4.74
CA THR A 162 8.17 -10.67 -4.02
C THR A 162 8.03 -11.88 -4.94
N ARG A 163 6.91 -12.01 -5.67
CA ARG A 163 6.72 -13.13 -6.63
C ARG A 163 7.81 -13.17 -7.69
N ARG A 164 8.24 -12.01 -8.19
CA ARG A 164 9.33 -11.94 -9.18
C ARG A 164 10.66 -12.38 -8.58
N ALA A 165 10.95 -12.00 -7.34
CA ALA A 165 12.14 -12.41 -6.62
C ALA A 165 12.14 -13.94 -6.38
N ASP A 166 11.03 -14.49 -5.91
CA ASP A 166 10.86 -15.94 -5.68
C ASP A 166 11.00 -16.74 -6.98
N ASN A 167 10.34 -16.31 -8.06
CA ASN A 167 10.45 -16.96 -9.37
C ASN A 167 11.88 -16.92 -9.91
N GLN A 168 12.61 -15.82 -9.67
CA GLN A 168 14.00 -15.69 -10.08
C GLN A 168 14.92 -16.60 -9.27
N ALA A 169 14.71 -16.69 -7.95
CA ALA A 169 15.42 -17.64 -7.10
C ALA A 169 15.17 -19.10 -7.55
N ALA A 170 13.91 -19.47 -7.79
CA ALA A 170 13.55 -20.81 -8.29
C ALA A 170 14.16 -21.12 -9.67
N ALA A 171 14.19 -20.14 -10.58
CA ALA A 171 14.82 -20.27 -11.88
C ALA A 171 16.35 -20.43 -11.78
N ARG A 172 17.01 -19.72 -10.85
CA ARG A 172 18.44 -19.90 -10.55
C ARG A 172 18.70 -21.32 -10.07
N VAL A 173 17.93 -21.83 -9.10
CA VAL A 173 18.05 -23.23 -8.63
C VAL A 173 17.94 -24.21 -9.78
N THR A 174 16.92 -24.07 -10.64
CA THR A 174 16.71 -24.97 -11.77
C THR A 174 17.87 -24.92 -12.77
N ARG A 175 18.45 -23.75 -13.02
CA ARG A 175 19.62 -23.59 -13.89
C ARG A 175 20.85 -24.23 -13.24
N SER A 176 21.10 -23.93 -11.97
CA SER A 176 22.27 -24.46 -11.25
C SER A 176 22.22 -25.98 -11.13
N VAL A 177 21.06 -26.62 -11.00
CA VAL A 177 20.94 -28.10 -11.02
C VAL A 177 21.50 -28.69 -12.32
N ARG A 178 21.28 -28.04 -13.47
CA ARG A 178 21.86 -28.50 -14.76
C ARG A 178 23.37 -28.28 -14.80
N GLU A 179 23.85 -27.13 -14.34
CA GLU A 179 25.28 -26.77 -14.34
C GLU A 179 26.09 -27.66 -13.39
N VAL A 180 25.50 -28.05 -12.26
CA VAL A 180 26.15 -28.84 -11.20
C VAL A 180 25.97 -30.36 -11.40
N GLN A 181 25.27 -30.79 -12.46
CA GLN A 181 25.10 -32.22 -12.75
C GLN A 181 26.43 -32.96 -12.96
N LYS A 182 27.40 -32.35 -13.66
CA LYS A 182 28.74 -32.93 -13.84
C LYS A 182 29.51 -32.94 -12.51
N PRO A 183 29.63 -31.81 -11.77
CA PRO A 183 30.20 -31.81 -10.42
C PRO A 183 29.62 -32.87 -9.48
N LEU A 184 28.29 -33.05 -9.44
CA LEU A 184 27.62 -34.08 -8.63
C LEU A 184 27.99 -35.50 -9.07
N LYS A 185 28.14 -35.74 -10.38
CA LYS A 185 28.63 -37.03 -10.88
C LYS A 185 30.08 -37.29 -10.45
N ASP A 186 30.93 -36.27 -10.48
CA ASP A 186 32.32 -36.39 -10.02
C ASP A 186 32.38 -36.72 -8.53
N VAL A 187 31.60 -36.01 -7.70
CA VAL A 187 31.46 -36.30 -6.25
C VAL A 187 30.93 -37.71 -6.02
N SER A 188 29.88 -38.11 -6.73
CA SER A 188 29.32 -39.46 -6.63
C SER A 188 30.33 -40.55 -7.00
N LYS A 189 31.12 -40.34 -8.07
CA LYS A 189 32.16 -41.29 -8.52
C LYS A 189 33.21 -41.52 -7.42
N VAL A 190 33.62 -40.47 -6.73
CA VAL A 190 34.55 -40.55 -5.58
C VAL A 190 33.93 -41.31 -4.42
N CYS A 191 32.68 -41.01 -4.05
CA CYS A 191 31.98 -41.75 -2.99
C CYS A 191 31.89 -43.25 -3.31
N HIS A 192 31.57 -43.64 -4.54
CA HIS A 192 31.52 -45.04 -4.95
C HIS A 192 32.88 -45.73 -4.89
N ALA A 193 33.97 -45.04 -5.25
CA ALA A 193 35.33 -45.58 -5.16
C ALA A 193 35.71 -45.88 -3.70
N ILE A 194 35.37 -44.97 -2.77
CA ILE A 194 35.61 -45.16 -1.33
C ILE A 194 34.80 -46.35 -0.79
N ILE A 195 33.51 -46.43 -1.11
CA ILE A 195 32.63 -47.53 -0.66
C ILE A 195 33.18 -48.88 -1.16
N LYS A 196 33.52 -48.98 -2.44
CA LYS A 196 34.03 -50.21 -3.06
C LYS A 196 35.37 -50.65 -2.47
N ALA A 197 36.29 -49.72 -2.24
CA ALA A 197 37.58 -50.03 -1.61
C ALA A 197 37.38 -50.58 -0.19
N LYS A 198 36.47 -49.96 0.58
CA LYS A 198 36.12 -50.42 1.93
C LYS A 198 35.49 -51.82 1.94
N GLU A 199 34.56 -52.10 1.03
CA GLU A 199 33.89 -53.41 0.91
C GLU A 199 34.86 -54.54 0.54
N LYS A 200 35.90 -54.23 -0.23
CA LYS A 200 36.91 -55.21 -0.68
C LYS A 200 38.13 -55.31 0.22
N GLY A 201 38.24 -54.48 1.26
CA GLY A 201 39.45 -54.38 2.09
C GLY A 201 40.66 -53.84 1.34
N GLU A 202 40.45 -53.07 0.27
CA GLU A 202 41.51 -52.44 -0.53
C GLU A 202 41.93 -51.08 0.09
N ASP A 203 43.13 -50.62 -0.26
CA ASP A 203 43.62 -49.30 0.14
C ASP A 203 42.82 -48.17 -0.54
N ILE A 204 42.11 -47.38 0.27
CA ILE A 204 41.25 -46.28 -0.17
C ILE A 204 42.06 -45.20 -0.91
N ALA A 205 43.28 -44.90 -0.47
CA ALA A 205 44.11 -43.86 -1.09
C ALA A 205 44.48 -44.27 -2.52
N LYS A 206 44.91 -45.52 -2.72
CA LYS A 206 45.20 -46.06 -4.05
C LYS A 206 43.97 -46.13 -4.95
N ALA A 207 42.81 -46.47 -4.40
CA ALA A 207 41.55 -46.49 -5.14
C ALA A 207 41.12 -45.09 -5.60
N LEU A 208 41.39 -44.05 -4.79
CA LEU A 208 41.11 -42.66 -5.13
C LEU A 208 42.03 -42.10 -6.22
N GLU A 209 43.34 -42.39 -6.15
CA GLU A 209 44.32 -41.94 -7.15
C GLU A 209 44.00 -42.44 -8.57
N GLN A 210 43.36 -43.60 -8.70
CA GLN A 210 42.95 -44.16 -10.00
C GLN A 210 41.71 -43.47 -10.60
N VAL A 211 40.94 -42.76 -9.79
CA VAL A 211 39.59 -42.28 -10.16
C VAL A 211 39.52 -40.75 -10.23
N VAL A 212 40.43 -40.05 -9.53
CA VAL A 212 40.37 -38.62 -9.23
C VAL A 212 41.52 -37.83 -9.85
N GLN A 213 41.20 -36.73 -10.53
CA GLN A 213 42.14 -35.63 -10.76
C GLN A 213 41.89 -34.55 -9.70
N TRP A 214 42.78 -34.43 -8.71
CA TRP A 214 42.55 -33.62 -7.51
C TRP A 214 42.13 -32.16 -7.77
N PRO A 215 42.75 -31.41 -8.71
CA PRO A 215 42.32 -30.03 -9.00
C PRO A 215 40.89 -29.94 -9.57
N ALA A 216 40.52 -30.86 -10.46
CA ALA A 216 39.18 -30.91 -11.04
C ALA A 216 38.13 -31.32 -10.02
N PHE A 217 38.47 -32.26 -9.12
CA PHE A 217 37.59 -32.68 -8.04
C PHE A 217 37.34 -31.56 -7.02
N ALA A 218 38.39 -30.82 -6.63
CA ALA A 218 38.24 -29.67 -5.75
C ALA A 218 37.31 -28.60 -6.36
N ALA A 219 37.43 -28.33 -7.66
CA ALA A 219 36.51 -27.43 -8.36
C ALA A 219 35.07 -27.95 -8.40
N SER A 220 34.88 -29.27 -8.59
CA SER A 220 33.55 -29.89 -8.53
C SER A 220 32.94 -29.82 -7.13
N VAL A 221 33.72 -30.03 -6.07
CA VAL A 221 33.25 -29.86 -4.68
C VAL A 221 32.88 -28.41 -4.42
N GLN A 222 33.71 -27.44 -4.80
CA GLN A 222 33.41 -26.02 -4.64
C GLN A 222 32.13 -25.59 -5.39
N ALA A 223 31.90 -26.14 -6.58
CA ALA A 223 30.67 -25.88 -7.34
C ALA A 223 29.42 -26.46 -6.62
N VAL A 224 29.54 -27.63 -5.99
CA VAL A 224 28.47 -28.22 -5.16
C VAL A 224 28.24 -27.39 -3.90
N ASP A 225 29.30 -26.99 -3.20
CA ASP A 225 29.24 -26.15 -2.00
C ASP A 225 28.55 -24.80 -2.28
N THR A 226 28.86 -24.20 -3.43
CA THR A 226 28.22 -22.95 -3.87
C THR A 226 26.71 -23.15 -4.11
N LEU A 227 26.29 -24.31 -4.60
CA LEU A 227 24.88 -24.61 -4.84
C LEU A 227 24.09 -24.81 -3.54
N ILE A 228 24.68 -25.51 -2.57
CA ILE A 228 24.01 -25.81 -1.29
C ILE A 228 24.10 -24.66 -0.28
N ALA A 229 24.83 -23.59 -0.63
CA ALA A 229 24.91 -22.38 0.19
C ALA A 229 23.51 -21.78 0.39
N PRO A 230 23.09 -21.50 1.65
CA PRO A 230 21.76 -20.98 1.97
C PRO A 230 21.40 -19.69 1.21
N ASP A 231 22.43 -18.90 0.91
CA ASP A 231 22.32 -17.55 0.36
C ASP A 231 21.95 -17.53 -1.13
N VAL A 232 22.10 -18.65 -1.84
CA VAL A 232 21.88 -18.74 -3.29
C VAL A 232 20.42 -19.06 -3.63
N ILE A 233 19.65 -19.56 -2.66
CA ILE A 233 18.32 -20.15 -2.87
C ILE A 233 17.17 -19.28 -2.32
N ASP A 234 17.48 -18.19 -1.61
CA ASP A 234 16.46 -17.39 -0.91
C ASP A 234 15.94 -16.22 -1.76
N GLY A 235 14.64 -16.23 -2.08
CA GLY A 235 13.94 -15.10 -2.73
C GLY A 235 14.07 -13.78 -1.96
N LYS A 236 14.34 -13.81 -0.65
CA LYS A 236 14.62 -12.60 0.15
C LYS A 236 15.90 -11.90 -0.30
N ILE A 237 16.94 -12.64 -0.72
CA ILE A 237 18.20 -12.06 -1.21
C ILE A 237 17.98 -11.39 -2.56
N GLU A 238 17.23 -12.05 -3.45
CA GLU A 238 16.79 -11.43 -4.72
C GLU A 238 15.95 -10.16 -4.48
N MET A 239 15.14 -10.14 -3.41
CA MET A 239 14.37 -8.96 -3.02
C MET A 239 15.26 -7.82 -2.51
N ILE A 240 16.29 -8.11 -1.71
CA ILE A 240 17.27 -7.12 -1.22
C ILE A 240 18.00 -6.46 -2.40
N GLN A 241 18.37 -7.21 -3.44
CA GLN A 241 18.99 -6.64 -4.64
C GLN A 241 18.10 -5.60 -5.35
N ARG A 242 16.78 -5.67 -5.14
CA ARG A 242 15.79 -4.71 -5.68
C ARG A 242 15.53 -3.52 -4.76
N TYR A 243 16.29 -3.37 -3.67
CA TYR A 243 16.15 -2.29 -2.71
C TYR A 243 16.08 -0.89 -3.33
N PRO A 244 16.87 -0.51 -4.37
CA PRO A 244 16.75 0.82 -4.98
C PRO A 244 15.34 1.12 -5.51
N THR A 245 14.70 0.13 -6.14
CA THR A 245 13.33 0.22 -6.65
C THR A 245 12.33 0.32 -5.48
N ILE A 246 12.49 -0.52 -4.46
CA ILE A 246 11.64 -0.52 -3.26
C ILE A 246 11.74 0.83 -2.53
N ARG A 247 12.95 1.36 -2.37
CA ARG A 247 13.22 2.65 -1.72
C ARG A 247 12.51 3.80 -2.44
N LYS A 248 12.59 3.85 -3.77
CA LYS A 248 11.90 4.90 -4.56
C LYS A 248 10.38 4.85 -4.36
N LEU A 249 9.80 3.65 -4.44
CA LEU A 249 8.37 3.42 -4.23
C LEU A 249 7.92 3.78 -2.80
N ALA A 250 8.66 3.29 -1.81
CA ALA A 250 8.36 3.49 -0.41
C ALA A 250 8.51 4.95 0.03
N LEU A 251 9.48 5.68 -0.51
CA LEU A 251 9.64 7.11 -0.22
C LEU A 251 8.38 7.92 -0.58
N GLN A 252 7.81 7.67 -1.77
CA GLN A 252 6.61 8.36 -2.22
C GLN A 252 5.38 7.99 -1.37
N PHE A 253 5.26 6.71 -1.02
CA PHE A 253 4.20 6.22 -0.14
C PHE A 253 4.28 6.81 1.28
N LEU A 254 5.46 6.76 1.91
CA LEU A 254 5.69 7.22 3.27
C LEU A 254 5.62 8.74 3.41
N SER A 255 6.06 9.50 2.41
CA SER A 255 5.95 10.96 2.41
C SER A 255 4.52 11.48 2.23
N THR A 256 3.62 10.64 1.71
CA THR A 256 2.23 11.00 1.42
C THR A 256 1.29 10.68 2.57
N LEU A 257 1.56 9.63 3.33
CA LEU A 257 0.64 9.11 4.35
C LEU A 257 1.16 9.35 5.76
N VAL A 258 0.25 9.67 6.68
CA VAL A 258 0.54 9.74 8.11
C VAL A 258 0.04 8.46 8.75
N PHE A 259 0.96 7.67 9.30
CA PHE A 259 0.64 6.41 9.97
C PHE A 259 0.36 6.66 11.45
N ARG A 260 -0.79 6.18 11.92
CA ARG A 260 -1.21 6.20 13.32
C ARG A 260 -1.70 4.81 13.70
N GLY A 261 -1.58 4.46 14.98
CA GLY A 261 -2.00 3.16 15.48
C GLY A 261 -1.97 3.10 17.00
N HIS A 262 -2.52 2.02 17.55
CA HIS A 262 -2.51 1.75 18.99
C HIS A 262 -1.14 1.29 19.50
N ALA A 263 -0.98 1.19 20.82
CA ALA A 263 0.28 0.85 21.49
C ALA A 263 0.96 -0.42 20.95
N VAL A 264 0.18 -1.44 20.53
CA VAL A 264 0.70 -2.68 19.93
C VAL A 264 1.53 -2.43 18.67
N ALA A 265 1.22 -1.38 17.91
CA ALA A 265 1.94 -1.00 16.70
C ALA A 265 3.11 -0.03 16.95
N ALA A 266 3.42 0.34 18.20
CA ALA A 266 4.39 1.39 18.51
C ALA A 266 5.78 1.12 17.90
N ASN A 267 6.29 -0.11 17.99
CA ASN A 267 7.58 -0.47 17.42
C ASN A 267 7.58 -0.35 15.88
N LEU A 268 6.49 -0.75 15.23
CA LEU A 268 6.34 -0.61 13.78
C LEU A 268 6.26 0.86 13.35
N LEU A 269 5.49 1.69 14.07
CA LEU A 269 5.38 3.12 13.79
C LEU A 269 6.73 3.83 13.96
N ARG A 270 7.50 3.48 14.99
CA ARG A 270 8.87 3.99 15.16
C ARG A 270 9.78 3.57 14.00
N ALA A 271 9.72 2.31 13.56
CA ALA A 271 10.50 1.85 12.41
C ALA A 271 10.12 2.60 11.13
N LEU A 272 8.82 2.81 10.88
CA LEU A 272 8.35 3.59 9.73
C LEU A 272 8.87 5.03 9.78
N SER A 273 8.89 5.66 10.96
CA SER A 273 9.46 7.01 11.14
C SER A 273 10.95 7.04 10.79
N VAL A 274 11.73 6.08 11.30
CA VAL A 274 13.17 5.97 10.99
C VAL A 274 13.39 5.84 9.48
N ILE A 275 12.67 4.93 8.83
CA ILE A 275 12.81 4.71 7.39
C ILE A 275 12.37 5.93 6.58
N ALA A 276 11.27 6.58 6.94
CA ALA A 276 10.81 7.80 6.28
C ALA A 276 11.86 8.91 6.36
N ASP A 277 12.48 9.11 7.52
CA ASP A 277 13.55 10.09 7.71
C ASP A 277 14.82 9.74 6.93
N LEU A 278 15.24 8.47 6.91
CA LEU A 278 16.39 8.03 6.10
C LEU A 278 16.15 8.27 4.61
N TYR A 279 14.93 8.00 4.12
CA TYR A 279 14.60 8.20 2.71
C TYR A 279 14.54 9.68 2.35
N ARG A 280 13.95 10.50 3.22
CA ARG A 280 13.87 11.96 3.04
C ARG A 280 15.23 12.65 3.07
N THR A 281 16.11 12.23 3.99
CA THR A 281 17.44 12.86 4.19
C THR A 281 18.55 12.26 3.34
N GLY A 282 18.27 11.16 2.63
CA GLY A 282 19.29 10.46 1.83
C GLY A 282 20.29 9.63 2.65
N LYS A 283 20.21 9.68 3.99
CA LYS A 283 21.10 8.92 4.89
C LYS A 283 21.01 7.41 4.63
N ARG A 284 22.15 6.73 4.83
CA ARG A 284 22.27 5.28 4.62
C ARG A 284 22.44 4.49 5.92
N ALA A 285 22.97 5.12 6.96
CA ALA A 285 23.18 4.48 8.26
C ALA A 285 21.85 4.34 9.01
N ILE A 286 21.52 3.10 9.37
CA ILE A 286 20.37 2.79 10.22
C ILE A 286 20.80 3.04 11.68
N PRO A 287 20.01 3.77 12.50
CA PRO A 287 20.31 3.92 13.92
C PRO A 287 20.36 2.58 14.66
N ASP A 288 21.26 2.43 15.63
CA ASP A 288 21.42 1.18 16.39
C ASP A 288 20.17 0.79 17.19
N ASN A 289 19.36 1.78 17.57
CA ASN A 289 18.10 1.59 18.30
C ASN A 289 16.89 1.39 17.36
N ALA A 290 17.10 1.16 16.06
CA ALA A 290 16.00 0.92 15.14
C ALA A 290 15.22 -0.34 15.55
N PRO A 291 13.91 -0.23 15.82
CA PRO A 291 13.14 -1.38 16.29
C PRO A 291 12.99 -2.40 15.16
N ILE A 292 13.28 -3.67 15.44
CA ILE A 292 13.16 -4.79 14.49
C ILE A 292 12.19 -5.89 14.96
N SER A 293 11.60 -5.75 16.15
CA SER A 293 10.77 -6.78 16.77
C SER A 293 9.50 -7.15 16.00
N PHE A 294 9.09 -6.31 15.04
CA PHE A 294 7.93 -6.57 14.17
C PHE A 294 8.29 -7.44 12.96
N ALA A 295 9.58 -7.64 12.66
CA ALA A 295 10.03 -8.37 11.49
C ALA A 295 9.71 -9.87 11.64
N PRO A 296 9.19 -10.53 10.59
CA PRO A 296 8.97 -11.97 10.62
C PRO A 296 10.29 -12.72 10.84
N LYS A 297 10.26 -13.82 11.62
CA LYS A 297 11.46 -14.63 11.96
C LYS A 297 12.32 -15.00 10.75
N GLY A 298 11.71 -15.28 9.61
CA GLY A 298 12.42 -15.62 8.38
C GLY A 298 13.30 -14.50 7.80
N TRP A 299 13.17 -13.25 8.24
CA TRP A 299 14.05 -12.14 7.82
C TRP A 299 15.22 -11.91 8.78
N MET A 300 15.17 -12.46 10.00
CA MET A 300 16.18 -12.22 11.03
C MET A 300 17.61 -12.62 10.62
N PRO A 301 17.85 -13.74 9.89
CA PRO A 301 19.20 -14.09 9.44
C PRO A 301 19.84 -13.06 8.49
N LEU A 302 19.03 -12.21 7.86
CA LEU A 302 19.49 -11.19 6.91
C LEU A 302 19.68 -9.81 7.55
N VAL A 303 19.34 -9.66 8.83
CA VAL A 303 19.56 -8.42 9.57
C VAL A 303 21.00 -8.45 10.10
N PRO A 304 21.84 -7.45 9.77
CA PRO A 304 23.18 -7.37 10.32
C PRO A 304 23.10 -7.33 11.85
N ASN A 305 23.87 -8.19 12.53
CA ASN A 305 23.95 -8.18 13.99
C ASN A 305 24.42 -6.80 14.46
N THR A 306 23.51 -6.02 15.03
CA THR A 306 23.76 -4.67 15.56
C THR A 306 24.39 -4.72 16.96
N GLN A 307 24.69 -5.92 17.48
CA GLN A 307 25.33 -6.12 18.80
C GLN A 307 26.84 -6.37 18.75
N SER A 308 27.48 -6.28 17.59
CA SER A 308 28.92 -6.49 17.46
C SER A 308 29.57 -5.41 16.61
N ARG A 309 29.55 -4.17 17.10
CA ARG A 309 30.55 -3.13 16.81
C ARG A 309 30.67 -2.19 18.00
#